data_AF-A3WHY1-F1
#
_entry.id   AF-A3WHY1-F1
#
_cell.length_a   1.000
_cell.length_b   1.000
_cell.length_c   1.000
_cell.angle_alpha   90.00
_cell.angle_beta   90.00
_cell.angle_gamma   90.00
#
_symmetry.space_group_name_H-M   'P 1'
#
loop_
_entity.id
_entity.type
_entity.pdbx_description
1 polymer ?
#
loop_
_entity_poly.entity_id
_entity_poly.type
_entity_poly.pdbx_seq_one_letter_code
_entity_poly.pdbx_strand_id
1 'polypeptide(L)'
;MLSQEKEGMPMSYKNKNRLGLTAILAASAAFAMPANAQSVTPTDAGLSAQTLSDGQTIRAIAALEAELEAHPGDPALLINLGIAHAQIGETEKARASFEAAMRSREVLDLETVNGTTTDSRRLARKAIAMLDRGEFLPERASGSQFTLRD
;
A
#
# COMPACT_ATOMS: atom_id res chain seq x y z
N MET A 1 -18.99 26.87 -38.80
CA MET A 1 -18.68 25.43 -38.60
C MET A 1 -17.28 25.35 -38.02
N LEU A 2 -17.21 25.23 -36.70
CA LEU A 2 -16.74 24.03 -35.96
C LEU A 2 -15.21 23.85 -36.08
N SER A 3 -14.47 24.40 -35.13
CA SER A 3 -13.98 23.72 -33.91
C SER A 3 -12.81 22.79 -34.21
N GLN A 4 -11.60 23.26 -33.93
CA GLN A 4 -10.53 22.41 -33.43
C GLN A 4 -9.73 23.17 -32.37
N GLU A 5 -9.96 22.75 -31.14
CA GLU A 5 -9.29 23.17 -29.92
C GLU A 5 -8.11 22.20 -29.72
N LYS A 6 -6.88 22.70 -29.85
CA LYS A 6 -5.65 21.93 -29.62
C LYS A 6 -4.67 22.79 -28.81
N GLU A 7 -4.70 22.52 -27.52
CA GLU A 7 -3.58 22.37 -26.58
C GLU A 7 -2.41 23.37 -26.57
N GLY A 8 -2.17 23.92 -25.38
CA GLY A 8 -0.93 24.59 -25.00
C GLY A 8 -0.96 25.05 -23.55
N MET A 9 -0.62 24.15 -22.62
CA MET A 9 -0.45 24.45 -21.18
C MET A 9 0.65 25.51 -20.95
N PRO A 10 0.44 26.44 -20.01
CA PRO A 10 1.55 26.96 -19.22
C PRO A 10 1.48 26.46 -17.76
N MET A 11 2.33 25.48 -17.45
CA MET A 11 2.73 25.15 -16.08
C MET A 11 3.33 26.39 -15.41
N SER A 12 2.54 27.05 -14.56
CA SER A 12 3.00 28.17 -13.72
C SER A 12 3.26 27.68 -12.30
N TYR A 13 4.49 27.22 -12.07
CA TYR A 13 5.00 26.92 -10.73
C TYR A 13 5.64 28.17 -10.14
N LYS A 14 4.99 28.76 -9.11
CA LYS A 14 5.58 29.68 -8.16
C LYS A 14 4.60 29.90 -7.02
N ASN A 15 4.92 29.42 -5.83
CA ASN A 15 4.61 30.24 -4.67
C ASN A 15 5.81 30.35 -3.75
N LYS A 16 6.20 31.60 -3.53
CA LYS A 16 7.38 32.04 -2.82
C LYS A 16 6.95 32.37 -1.40
N ASN A 17 7.64 31.79 -0.43
CA ASN A 17 7.64 32.25 0.95
C ASN A 17 7.75 33.78 0.98
N ARG A 18 6.72 34.44 1.51
CA ARG A 18 6.82 35.82 1.96
C ARG A 18 6.32 35.93 3.39
N LEU A 19 7.34 36.05 4.23
CA LEU A 19 7.34 36.45 5.62
C LEU A 19 6.55 37.74 5.85
N GLY A 20 5.91 37.78 7.01
CA GLY A 20 5.80 39.00 7.81
C GLY A 20 4.37 39.43 8.13
N LEU A 21 3.94 39.21 9.37
CA LEU A 21 3.20 40.24 10.11
C LEU A 21 3.37 40.05 11.63
N THR A 22 4.03 41.07 12.22
CA THR A 22 3.71 41.76 13.47
C THR A 22 3.60 41.01 14.80
N ALA A 23 4.46 41.45 15.72
CA ALA A 23 4.51 41.14 17.14
C ALA A 23 3.29 41.63 17.95
N ILE A 24 2.94 40.88 19.00
CA ILE A 24 2.31 41.42 20.22
C ILE A 24 3.02 40.81 21.43
N LEU A 25 3.61 41.67 22.25
CA LEU A 25 4.09 41.39 23.60
C LEU A 25 2.87 41.17 24.52
N ALA A 26 2.82 40.07 25.26
CA ALA A 26 2.06 39.99 26.51
C ALA A 26 2.74 39.00 27.46
N ALA A 27 3.22 39.54 28.58
CA ALA A 27 3.72 38.79 29.71
C ALA A 27 2.60 37.96 30.36
N SER A 28 2.92 36.79 30.93
CA SER A 28 2.70 36.47 32.36
C SER A 28 2.86 34.98 32.68
N ALA A 29 3.44 34.76 33.86
CA ALA A 29 3.32 33.59 34.72
C ALA A 29 4.01 32.28 34.29
N ALA A 30 5.18 32.07 34.88
CA ALA A 30 5.74 30.76 35.14
C ALA A 30 4.75 29.93 36.00
N PHE A 31 4.17 28.88 35.41
CA PHE A 31 3.56 27.81 36.19
C PHE A 31 4.56 26.64 36.19
N ALA A 32 5.18 26.41 37.33
CA ALA A 32 5.97 25.22 37.59
C ALA A 32 5.02 24.01 37.59
N MET A 33 5.08 23.17 36.56
CA MET A 33 4.46 21.84 36.61
C MET A 33 5.47 20.84 37.18
N PRO A 34 5.09 20.02 38.17
CA PRO A 34 5.97 19.00 38.72
C PRO A 34 6.21 17.91 37.68
N ALA A 35 7.48 17.48 37.62
CA ALA A 35 7.93 16.31 36.89
C ALA A 35 7.17 15.06 37.38
N ASN A 36 6.23 14.54 36.58
CA ASN A 36 5.99 13.09 36.44
C ASN A 36 5.01 12.78 35.29
N ALA A 37 5.46 12.90 34.05
CA ALA A 37 4.87 12.14 32.95
C ALA A 37 6.02 11.42 32.26
N GLN A 38 6.33 10.24 32.78
CA GLN A 38 7.21 9.31 32.11
C GLN A 38 6.69 9.13 30.68
N SER A 39 7.46 9.64 29.74
CA SER A 39 7.47 9.22 28.35
C SER A 39 7.49 7.70 28.32
N VAL A 40 6.50 7.09 27.67
CA VAL A 40 6.62 6.26 26.47
C VAL A 40 5.19 5.85 26.14
N THR A 41 4.66 6.40 25.06
CA THR A 41 3.45 5.91 24.40
C THR A 41 3.65 4.42 24.05
N PRO A 42 2.86 3.49 24.60
CA PRO A 42 2.82 2.14 24.06
C PRO A 42 1.96 2.20 22.79
N THR A 43 2.48 1.69 21.67
CA THR A 43 1.71 1.14 20.52
C THR A 43 1.15 2.01 19.38
N ASP A 44 1.46 3.30 19.24
CA ASP A 44 1.10 4.05 18.01
C ASP A 44 2.07 3.82 16.83
N ALA A 45 3.33 3.50 17.09
CA ALA A 45 4.32 3.27 16.02
C ALA A 45 3.93 2.11 15.08
N GLY A 46 3.33 1.03 15.62
CA GLY A 46 2.88 -0.09 14.81
C GLY A 46 1.61 0.21 14.00
N LEU A 47 0.66 0.96 14.57
CA LEU A 47 -0.56 1.35 13.86
C LEU A 47 -0.28 2.40 12.78
N SER A 48 0.59 3.37 13.09
CA SER A 48 1.04 4.37 12.11
C SER A 48 1.84 3.74 10.98
N ALA A 49 2.80 2.87 11.28
CA ALA A 49 3.54 2.13 10.24
C ALA A 49 2.60 1.28 9.38
N GLN A 50 1.64 0.56 9.99
CA GLN A 50 0.67 -0.23 9.25
C GLN A 50 -0.21 0.64 8.34
N THR A 51 -0.75 1.74 8.86
CA THR A 51 -1.60 2.65 8.08
C THR A 51 -0.81 3.26 6.90
N LEU A 52 0.47 3.57 7.11
CA LEU A 52 1.35 4.05 6.05
C LEU A 52 1.60 2.97 5.00
N SER A 53 1.88 1.73 5.42
CA SER A 53 2.04 0.58 4.53
C SER A 53 0.78 0.32 3.72
N ASP A 54 -0.39 0.25 4.36
CA ASP A 54 -1.68 0.06 3.70
C ASP A 54 -1.94 1.19 2.70
N GLY A 55 -1.65 2.44 3.06
CA GLY A 55 -1.77 3.59 2.18
C GLY A 55 -0.84 3.52 0.96
N GLN A 56 0.36 2.95 1.10
CA GLN A 56 1.28 2.70 -0.02
C GLN A 56 0.76 1.56 -0.89
N THR A 57 0.25 0.48 -0.30
CA THR A 57 -0.32 -0.66 -1.01
C THR A 57 -1.55 -0.26 -1.82
N ILE A 58 -2.44 0.58 -1.28
CA ILE A 58 -3.60 1.11 -2.01
C ILE A 58 -3.18 1.93 -3.24
N ARG A 59 -2.13 2.75 -3.11
CA ARG A 59 -1.58 3.48 -4.27
C ARG A 59 -0.98 2.54 -5.31
N ALA A 60 -0.32 1.47 -4.87
CA ALA A 60 0.21 0.46 -5.76
C ALA A 60 -0.91 -0.28 -6.52
N ILE A 61 -2.02 -0.61 -5.84
CA ILE A 61 -3.21 -1.20 -6.48
C ILE A 61 -3.71 -0.28 -7.61
N ALA A 62 -3.93 1.01 -7.34
CA ALA A 62 -4.41 1.94 -8.35
C ALA A 62 -3.44 2.06 -9.55
N ALA A 63 -2.14 2.05 -9.30
CA ALA A 63 -1.14 2.08 -10.37
C ALA A 63 -1.12 0.79 -11.20
N LEU A 64 -1.25 -0.37 -10.55
CA LEU A 64 -1.31 -1.67 -11.22
C LEU A 64 -2.59 -1.83 -12.04
N GLU A 65 -3.72 -1.36 -11.54
CA GLU A 65 -4.99 -1.34 -12.28
C GLU A 65 -4.89 -0.48 -13.54
N ALA A 66 -4.31 0.72 -13.44
CA ALA A 66 -4.08 1.58 -14.61
C ALA A 66 -3.14 0.94 -15.65
N GLU A 67 -2.08 0.28 -15.20
CA GLU A 67 -1.16 -0.43 -16.11
C GLU A 67 -1.84 -1.64 -16.79
N LEU A 68 -2.72 -2.33 -16.06
CA LEU A 68 -3.52 -3.44 -16.59
C LEU A 68 -4.53 -2.99 -17.66
N GLU A 69 -4.96 -1.73 -17.67
CA GLU A 69 -5.77 -1.18 -18.77
C GLU A 69 -4.96 -1.13 -20.08
N ALA A 70 -3.66 -0.83 -20.00
CA ALA A 70 -2.75 -0.81 -21.14
C ALA A 70 -2.27 -2.22 -21.54
N HIS A 71 -2.09 -3.10 -20.55
CA HIS A 71 -1.55 -4.46 -20.72
C HIS A 71 -2.53 -5.51 -20.18
N PRO A 72 -3.72 -5.67 -20.80
CA PRO A 72 -4.74 -6.57 -20.30
C PRO A 72 -4.27 -8.02 -20.33
N GLY A 73 -4.21 -8.62 -19.15
CA GLY A 73 -3.83 -10.02 -18.99
C GLY A 73 -2.35 -10.27 -18.76
N ASP A 74 -1.53 -9.23 -18.58
CA ASP A 74 -0.13 -9.41 -18.14
C ASP A 74 -0.11 -10.18 -16.80
N PRO A 75 0.49 -11.39 -16.77
CA PRO A 75 0.44 -12.22 -15.58
C PRO A 75 1.30 -11.67 -14.44
N ALA A 76 2.35 -10.88 -14.71
CA ALA A 76 3.15 -10.24 -13.68
C ALA A 76 2.36 -9.14 -12.96
N LEU A 77 1.66 -8.29 -13.72
CA LEU A 77 0.78 -7.25 -13.15
C LEU A 77 -0.35 -7.87 -12.31
N LEU A 78 -0.98 -8.94 -12.82
CA LEU A 78 -2.03 -9.65 -12.10
C LEU A 78 -1.52 -10.30 -10.80
N ILE A 79 -0.31 -10.86 -10.79
CA ILE A 79 0.32 -11.40 -9.58
C ILE A 79 0.59 -10.28 -8.57
N ASN A 80 1.17 -9.17 -9.03
CA ASN A 80 1.46 -8.03 -8.15
C ASN A 80 0.17 -7.42 -7.57
N LEU A 81 -0.88 -7.32 -8.37
CA LEU A 81 -2.19 -6.86 -7.92
C LEU A 81 -2.78 -7.81 -6.87
N GLY A 82 -2.66 -9.12 -7.08
CA GLY A 82 -3.08 -10.12 -6.10
C GLY A 82 -2.33 -10.01 -4.78
N ILE A 83 -1.01 -9.81 -4.82
CA ILE A 83 -0.18 -9.61 -3.62
C ILE A 83 -0.61 -8.34 -2.87
N ALA A 84 -0.84 -7.25 -3.59
CA ALA A 84 -1.24 -5.99 -2.98
C ALA A 84 -2.60 -6.09 -2.28
N HIS A 85 -3.60 -6.71 -2.93
CA HIS A 85 -4.89 -6.99 -2.28
C HIS A 85 -4.75 -7.90 -1.06
N ALA A 86 -3.88 -8.91 -1.12
CA ALA A 86 -3.68 -9.83 -0.01
C ALA A 86 -3.10 -9.13 1.23
N GLN A 87 -2.19 -8.17 1.05
CA GLN A 87 -1.56 -7.43 2.15
C GLN A 87 -2.55 -6.56 2.94
N ILE A 88 -3.57 -6.01 2.27
CA ILE A 88 -4.63 -5.21 2.90
C ILE A 88 -5.86 -6.04 3.33
N GLY A 89 -5.78 -7.37 3.23
CA GLY A 89 -6.83 -8.29 3.65
C GLY A 89 -7.98 -8.47 2.65
N GLU A 90 -7.85 -7.99 1.42
CA GLU A 90 -8.83 -8.21 0.36
C GLU A 90 -8.64 -9.57 -0.32
N THR A 91 -8.80 -10.65 0.46
CA THR A 91 -8.52 -12.04 0.07
C THR A 91 -9.24 -12.47 -1.21
N GLU A 92 -10.51 -12.12 -1.38
CA GLU A 92 -11.28 -12.50 -2.57
C GLU A 92 -10.73 -11.85 -3.85
N LYS A 93 -10.37 -10.56 -3.79
CA LYS A 93 -9.75 -9.87 -4.92
C LYS A 93 -8.36 -10.43 -5.20
N ALA A 94 -7.59 -10.73 -4.15
CA ALA A 94 -6.28 -11.36 -4.29
C ALA A 94 -6.37 -12.69 -5.06
N ARG A 95 -7.29 -13.56 -4.65
CA ARG A 95 -7.56 -14.83 -5.33
C ARG A 95 -7.94 -14.61 -6.79
N ALA A 96 -8.88 -13.72 -7.07
CA ALA A 96 -9.34 -13.44 -8.43
C ALA A 96 -8.19 -13.01 -9.35
N SER A 97 -7.29 -12.15 -8.86
CA SER A 97 -6.10 -11.72 -9.61
C SER A 97 -5.11 -12.86 -9.87
N PHE A 98 -4.85 -13.71 -8.88
CA PHE A 98 -3.99 -14.89 -9.09
C PHE A 98 -4.60 -15.90 -10.08
N GLU A 99 -5.91 -16.13 -9.99
CA GLU A 99 -6.62 -17.00 -10.95
C GLU A 99 -6.62 -16.42 -12.36
N ALA A 100 -6.72 -15.09 -12.50
CA ALA A 100 -6.57 -14.42 -13.78
C ALA A 100 -5.16 -14.61 -14.34
N ALA A 101 -4.12 -14.47 -13.50
CA ALA A 101 -2.74 -14.72 -13.92
C ALA A 101 -2.53 -16.18 -14.40
N MET A 102 -3.13 -17.16 -13.71
CA MET A 102 -3.10 -18.56 -14.13
C MET A 102 -3.76 -18.79 -15.50
N ARG A 103 -4.81 -18.01 -15.81
CA ARG A 103 -5.55 -18.05 -17.08
C ARG A 103 -4.94 -17.16 -18.16
N SER A 104 -3.87 -16.43 -17.87
CA SER A 104 -3.20 -15.62 -18.87
C SER A 104 -2.69 -16.48 -20.02
N ARG A 105 -2.85 -15.93 -21.24
CA ARG A 105 -2.32 -16.54 -22.46
C ARG A 105 -0.80 -16.54 -22.45
N GLU A 106 -0.22 -15.50 -21.88
CA GLU A 106 1.22 -15.36 -21.73
C GLU A 106 1.71 -16.13 -20.50
N VAL A 107 2.86 -16.78 -20.65
CA VAL A 107 3.59 -17.42 -19.56
C VAL A 107 4.92 -16.72 -19.48
N LEU A 108 5.13 -15.97 -18.40
CA LEU A 108 6.36 -15.24 -18.16
C LEU A 108 7.21 -16.01 -17.17
N ASP A 109 8.50 -16.09 -17.44
CA ASP A 109 9.49 -16.49 -16.44
C ASP A 109 9.77 -15.30 -15.53
N LEU A 110 9.43 -15.45 -14.25
CA LEU A 110 9.56 -14.41 -13.24
C LEU A 110 10.65 -14.77 -12.25
N GLU A 111 11.50 -13.80 -11.92
CA GLU A 111 12.46 -13.93 -10.84
C GLU A 111 11.80 -13.60 -9.51
N THR A 112 11.86 -14.56 -8.59
CA THR A 112 11.38 -14.37 -7.22
C THR A 112 12.42 -13.62 -6.39
N VAL A 113 11.99 -13.05 -5.27
CA VAL A 113 12.88 -12.36 -4.31
C VAL A 113 14.06 -13.21 -3.80
N ASN A 114 13.98 -14.53 -3.92
CA ASN A 114 15.05 -15.46 -3.53
C ASN A 114 16.04 -15.76 -4.66
N GLY A 115 15.97 -15.04 -5.79
CA GLY A 115 16.81 -15.25 -6.97
C GLY A 115 16.45 -16.50 -7.78
N THR A 116 15.29 -17.12 -7.51
CA THR A 116 14.83 -18.29 -8.26
C THR A 116 13.88 -17.87 -9.36
N THR A 117 14.08 -18.39 -10.58
CA THR A 117 13.17 -18.18 -11.71
C THR A 117 12.02 -19.19 -11.66
N THR A 118 10.81 -18.75 -11.96
CA THR A 118 9.62 -19.59 -12.01
C THR A 118 8.60 -19.03 -12.99
N ASP A 119 7.86 -19.92 -13.66
CA ASP A 119 6.78 -19.49 -14.55
C ASP A 119 5.64 -18.82 -13.77
N SER A 120 5.00 -17.83 -14.39
CA SER A 120 3.96 -17.01 -13.79
C SER A 120 2.77 -17.82 -13.28
N ARG A 121 2.39 -18.93 -13.95
CA ARG A 121 1.27 -19.77 -13.51
C ARG A 121 1.61 -20.56 -12.25
N ARG A 122 2.83 -21.07 -12.15
CA ARG A 122 3.36 -21.76 -10.97
C ARG A 122 3.48 -20.78 -9.80
N LEU A 123 3.93 -19.56 -10.07
CA LEU A 123 3.96 -18.51 -9.04
C LEU A 123 2.55 -18.18 -8.54
N ALA A 124 1.58 -18.01 -9.44
CA ALA A 124 0.20 -17.72 -9.09
C ALA A 124 -0.46 -18.85 -8.27
N ARG A 125 -0.24 -20.13 -8.64
CA ARG A 125 -0.70 -21.27 -7.83
C ARG A 125 -0.08 -21.27 -6.43
N LYS A 126 1.21 -20.96 -6.33
CA LYS A 126 1.90 -20.83 -5.04
C LYS A 126 1.29 -19.70 -4.22
N ALA A 127 1.02 -18.55 -4.84
CA ALA A 127 0.41 -17.41 -4.19
C ALA A 127 -0.99 -17.73 -3.64
N ILE A 128 -1.83 -18.46 -4.39
CA ILE A 128 -3.12 -18.95 -3.87
C ILE A 128 -2.92 -19.82 -2.62
N ALA A 129 -1.98 -20.76 -2.67
CA ALA A 129 -1.72 -21.62 -1.52
C ALA A 129 -1.20 -20.83 -0.30
N MET A 130 -0.40 -19.77 -0.51
CA MET A 130 0.05 -18.87 0.56
C MET A 130 -1.11 -18.05 1.13
N LEU A 131 -2.01 -17.58 0.27
CA LEU A 131 -3.23 -16.86 0.64
C LEU A 131 -4.14 -17.73 1.52
N ASP A 132 -4.33 -18.99 1.14
CA ASP A 132 -5.11 -19.97 1.92
C ASP A 132 -4.54 -20.22 3.31
N ARG A 133 -3.22 -20.08 3.47
CA ARG A 133 -2.50 -20.23 4.74
C ARG A 133 -2.40 -18.91 5.54
N GLY A 134 -2.91 -17.81 5.01
CA GLY A 134 -2.86 -16.49 5.65
C GLY A 134 -1.47 -15.84 5.65
N GLU A 135 -0.53 -16.28 4.82
CA GLU A 135 0.87 -15.82 4.83
C GLU A 135 1.07 -14.38 4.33
N PHE A 136 0.04 -13.75 3.76
CA PHE A 136 0.10 -12.36 3.30
C PHE A 136 -0.36 -11.35 4.36
N LEU A 137 -1.04 -11.81 5.41
CA LEU A 137 -1.59 -10.92 6.42
C LEU A 137 -0.50 -10.57 7.44
N PRO A 138 -0.40 -9.31 7.88
CA PRO A 138 0.47 -8.95 8.99
C PRO A 138 0.05 -9.70 10.26
N GLU A 139 1.05 -10.06 11.09
CA GLU A 139 1.03 -10.93 12.29
C GLU A 139 -0.22 -10.81 13.21
N ARG A 140 -0.94 -9.68 13.18
CA ARG A 140 -2.15 -9.45 13.98
C ARG A 140 -3.38 -10.26 13.55
N ALA A 141 -3.47 -10.73 12.31
CA ALA A 141 -4.66 -11.46 11.85
C ALA A 141 -4.61 -12.97 12.11
N SER A 142 -3.40 -13.54 12.25
CA SER A 142 -3.19 -14.99 12.41
C SER A 142 -3.23 -15.46 13.88
N GLY A 143 -3.31 -14.52 14.84
CA GLY A 143 -3.08 -14.78 16.27
C GLY A 143 -4.30 -14.83 17.19
N SER A 144 -5.54 -14.86 16.69
CA SER A 144 -6.76 -14.93 17.53
C SER A 144 -7.17 -16.37 17.94
N GLN A 145 -6.21 -17.31 18.00
CA GLN A 145 -6.42 -18.66 18.53
C GLN A 145 -5.28 -19.11 19.46
N PHE A 146 -5.05 -18.37 20.54
CA PHE A 146 -4.61 -19.01 21.78
C PHE A 146 -5.52 -18.53 22.89
N THR A 147 -6.60 -19.29 23.08
CA THR A 147 -7.49 -19.19 24.22
C THR A 147 -6.67 -19.15 25.50
N LEU A 148 -6.83 -18.09 26.28
CA LEU A 148 -6.50 -18.13 27.71
C LEU A 148 -7.26 -19.34 28.26
N ARG A 149 -6.52 -20.37 28.67
CA ARG A 149 -7.07 -21.47 29.45
C ARG A 149 -6.75 -21.12 30.90
N ASP A 150 -7.82 -20.83 31.64
CA ASP A 150 -7.81 -20.60 33.10
C ASP A 150 -7.08 -21.72 33.87
#